data_AF-A0A5N6JDD4-F1
#
_entry.id   AF-A0A5N6JDD4-F1
#
_cell.length_a   1.000
_cell.length_b   1.000
_cell.length_c   1.000
_cell.angle_alpha   90.00
_cell.angle_beta   90.00
_cell.angle_gamma   90.00
#
_symmetry.space_group_name_H-M   'P 1'
#
loop_
_entity.id
_entity.type
_entity.pdbx_description
1 polymer ?
#
loop_
_entity_poly.entity_id
_entity_poly.type
_entity_poly.pdbx_seq_one_letter_code
_entity_poly.pdbx_strand_id
1 'polypeptide(L)'
;METLASYGVTYLITNNSTLATVVAAVYGLFLKSSRKRLSVRAVLLCQSPGYSLTKSDIDEFLSSTYGRDSCEWSCTCTSVDENYEGPAMKAVHINLEHESMLYDDSFRELPIRQLCSKLVGLHEFKEHRFRIVPERPGAGTDDVGQTFGSCLVLMHLKDIYERYSGDDSGGDERYLDKRILCFLQRFVEEYEAYLESLSDEKVFEILGAIEDPKFARMLIELRNRRTENALRQ
;
A
#
# COMPACT_ATOMS: atom_id res chain seq x y z
N MET A 1 9.99 25.49 3.73
CA MET A 1 9.56 25.95 5.07
C MET A 1 9.55 24.69 5.93
N GLU A 2 10.68 24.41 6.57
CA GLU A 2 10.93 23.15 7.28
C GLU A 2 10.42 23.29 8.72
N THR A 3 9.38 22.54 9.07
CA THR A 3 8.93 22.40 10.45
C THR A 3 9.87 21.46 11.19
N LEU A 4 10.91 22.03 11.79
CA LEU A 4 11.70 21.41 12.84
C LEU A 4 10.76 21.18 14.04
N ALA A 5 10.34 19.93 14.26
CA ALA A 5 9.68 19.53 15.50
C ALA A 5 10.72 19.55 16.63
N SER A 6 10.94 20.74 17.19
CA SER A 6 11.69 20.97 18.41
C SER A 6 10.89 20.41 19.58
N TYR A 7 11.18 19.17 19.99
CA TYR A 7 10.71 18.63 21.27
C TYR A 7 11.45 19.33 22.40
N GLY A 8 10.87 20.43 22.89
CA GLY A 8 11.37 21.16 24.05
C GLY A 8 11.11 20.38 25.34
N VAL A 9 12.12 19.69 25.85
CA VAL A 9 12.09 19.11 27.20
C VAL A 9 12.29 20.25 28.20
N THR A 10 11.22 20.65 28.87
CA THR A 10 11.30 21.66 29.94
C THR A 10 11.78 20.94 31.21
N TYR A 11 13.06 21.08 31.55
CA TYR A 11 13.59 20.58 32.83
C TYR A 11 13.03 21.44 33.96
N LEU A 12 12.03 20.92 34.68
CA LEU A 12 11.68 21.42 36.01
C LEU A 12 12.91 21.21 36.90
N ILE A 13 13.60 22.31 37.19
CA ILE A 13 14.77 22.37 38.07
C ILE A 13 14.33 21.87 39.44
N THR A 14 14.51 20.58 39.66
CA THR A 14 14.61 20.00 40.99
C THR A 14 16.10 19.92 41.29
N ASN A 15 16.51 20.39 42.47
CA ASN A 15 17.90 20.62 42.92
C ASN A 15 18.78 19.35 43.01
N ASN A 16 18.51 18.31 42.24
CA ASN A 16 19.22 17.04 42.28
C ASN A 16 19.69 16.66 40.86
N SER A 17 20.81 17.26 40.45
CA SER A 17 21.41 17.13 39.11
C SER A 17 21.68 15.67 38.71
N THR A 18 21.94 14.80 39.67
CA THR A 18 22.15 13.35 39.49
C THR A 18 20.87 12.64 39.04
N LEU A 19 19.72 12.96 39.62
CA LEU A 19 18.44 12.33 39.26
C LEU A 19 17.99 12.77 37.86
N ALA A 20 18.14 14.06 37.54
CA ALA A 20 17.84 14.58 36.20
C ALA A 20 18.74 13.95 35.13
N THR A 21 20.03 13.73 35.44
CA THR A 21 20.97 13.06 34.52
C THR A 21 20.64 11.59 34.34
N VAL A 22 20.26 10.88 35.40
CA VAL A 22 19.81 9.48 35.33
C VAL A 22 18.51 9.38 34.54
N VAL A 23 17.53 10.27 34.77
CA VAL A 23 16.28 10.30 34.00
C VAL A 23 16.55 10.61 32.53
N ALA A 24 17.44 11.56 32.21
CA ALA A 24 17.83 11.87 30.83
C ALA A 24 18.60 10.71 30.17
N ALA A 25 19.47 10.01 30.91
CA ALA A 25 20.19 8.83 30.42
C ALA A 25 19.24 7.63 30.20
N VAL A 26 18.28 7.44 31.11
CA VAL A 26 17.23 6.42 31.00
C VAL A 26 16.31 6.76 29.81
N TYR A 27 15.85 8.00 29.67
CA TYR A 27 15.11 8.44 28.49
C TYR A 27 15.95 8.31 27.21
N GLY A 28 17.25 8.63 27.23
CA GLY A 28 18.17 8.44 26.10
C GLY A 28 18.37 6.98 25.72
N LEU A 29 18.34 6.06 26.70
CA LEU A 29 18.41 4.61 26.48
C LEU A 29 17.09 4.03 25.95
N PHE A 30 15.95 4.57 26.41
CA PHE A 30 14.61 4.21 25.90
C PHE A 30 14.28 4.89 24.56
N LEU A 31 14.96 5.98 24.21
CA LEU A 31 14.97 6.61 22.88
C LEU A 31 15.82 5.84 21.85
N LYS A 32 16.08 4.55 22.08
CA LYS A 32 16.47 3.62 21.02
C LYS A 32 15.25 3.36 20.13
N SER A 33 14.71 4.44 19.56
CA SER A 33 13.84 4.44 18.40
C SER A 33 14.49 3.56 17.35
N SER A 34 13.72 2.64 16.77
CA SER A 34 14.26 1.91 15.64
C SER A 34 14.59 2.96 14.57
N ARG A 35 15.86 3.02 14.14
CA ARG A 35 16.26 3.82 12.97
C ARG A 35 15.81 3.16 11.67
N LYS A 36 14.85 2.23 11.75
CA LYS A 36 14.35 1.53 10.57
C LYS A 36 13.52 2.54 9.81
N ARG A 37 13.93 2.83 8.58
CA ARG A 37 13.13 3.64 7.67
C ARG A 37 11.84 2.91 7.33
N LEU A 38 10.82 3.69 7.02
CA LEU A 38 9.56 3.16 6.55
C LEU A 38 9.80 2.42 5.22
N SER A 39 9.49 1.13 5.21
CA SER A 39 9.70 0.26 4.04
C SER A 39 8.46 -0.58 3.77
N VAL A 40 8.08 -0.72 2.50
CA VAL A 40 6.96 -1.54 2.05
C VAL A 40 7.40 -2.50 0.94
N ARG A 41 6.78 -3.70 0.92
CA ARG A 41 7.04 -4.72 -0.09
C ARG A 41 5.90 -4.78 -1.09
N ALA A 42 6.24 -4.77 -2.37
CA ALA A 42 5.29 -4.85 -3.46
C ALA A 42 5.79 -5.82 -4.54
N VAL A 43 4.90 -6.17 -5.46
CA VAL A 43 5.19 -7.06 -6.58
C VAL A 43 4.77 -6.38 -7.87
N LEU A 44 5.67 -6.34 -8.84
CA LEU A 44 5.38 -5.93 -10.21
C LEU A 44 4.95 -7.17 -10.99
N LEU A 45 3.70 -7.19 -11.42
CA LEU A 45 3.15 -8.20 -12.30
C LEU A 45 3.30 -7.72 -13.74
N CYS A 46 4.25 -8.31 -14.46
CA CYS A 46 4.58 -7.91 -15.81
C CYS A 46 3.76 -8.67 -16.85
N GLN A 47 3.25 -7.93 -17.83
CA GLN A 47 2.50 -8.47 -18.97
C GLN A 47 3.37 -8.61 -20.22
N SER A 48 4.56 -8.00 -20.23
CA SER A 48 5.51 -8.07 -21.34
C SER A 48 6.36 -9.36 -21.28
N PRO A 49 6.67 -10.00 -22.43
CA PRO A 49 7.34 -11.31 -22.49
C PRO A 49 8.84 -11.29 -22.11
N GLY A 50 9.41 -10.11 -21.84
CA GLY A 50 10.76 -9.97 -21.28
C GLY A 50 10.78 -8.85 -20.25
N TYR A 51 11.00 -9.19 -18.98
CA TYR A 51 11.25 -8.19 -17.94
C TYR A 51 12.73 -7.87 -17.87
N SER A 52 13.07 -6.60 -18.02
CA SER A 52 14.45 -6.11 -17.94
C SER A 52 14.61 -4.88 -17.05
N LEU A 53 13.55 -4.43 -16.37
CA LEU A 53 13.64 -3.26 -15.50
C LEU A 53 14.52 -3.55 -14.28
N THR A 54 15.54 -2.73 -14.13
CA THR A 54 16.47 -2.74 -13.01
C THR A 54 15.92 -1.92 -11.84
N LYS A 55 16.61 -1.99 -10.70
CA LYS A 55 16.35 -1.11 -9.55
C LYS A 55 16.31 0.38 -9.95
N SER A 56 17.28 0.84 -10.74
CA SER A 56 17.32 2.25 -11.20
C SER A 56 16.15 2.60 -12.12
N ASP A 57 15.66 1.64 -12.91
CA ASP A 57 14.47 1.86 -13.74
C ASP A 57 13.21 2.04 -12.89
N ILE A 58 13.12 1.33 -11.75
CA ILE A 58 12.01 1.47 -10.80
C ILE A 58 12.10 2.82 -10.07
N ASP A 59 13.30 3.25 -9.68
CA ASP A 59 13.53 4.59 -9.11
C ASP A 59 13.15 5.70 -10.10
N GLU A 60 13.53 5.54 -11.37
CA GLU A 60 13.16 6.48 -12.44
C GLU A 60 11.64 6.51 -12.67
N PHE A 61 10.99 5.34 -12.68
CA PHE A 61 9.54 5.23 -12.76
C PHE A 61 8.84 5.96 -11.60
N LEU A 62 9.27 5.72 -10.35
CA LEU A 62 8.71 6.39 -9.18
C LEU A 62 8.89 7.91 -9.27
N SER A 63 10.10 8.35 -9.62
CA SER A 63 10.43 9.77 -9.82
C SER A 63 9.57 10.41 -10.91
N SER A 64 9.29 9.70 -12.00
CA SER A 64 8.42 10.20 -13.08
C SER A 64 6.95 10.31 -12.65
N THR A 65 6.50 9.43 -11.76
CA THR A 65 5.10 9.35 -11.30
C THR A 65 4.78 10.37 -10.20
N TYR A 66 5.77 10.65 -9.35
CA TYR A 66 5.67 11.65 -8.28
C TYR A 66 6.07 13.06 -8.71
N GLY A 67 6.92 13.18 -9.74
CA GLY A 67 7.72 14.37 -10.02
C GLY A 67 9.12 14.23 -9.41
N ARG A 68 10.16 14.62 -10.16
CA ARG A 68 11.57 14.39 -9.78
C ARG A 68 11.94 14.98 -8.43
N ASP A 69 11.33 16.10 -8.04
CA ASP A 69 11.69 16.84 -6.83
C ASP A 69 10.83 16.45 -5.62
N SER A 70 9.84 15.56 -5.80
CA SER A 70 8.84 15.20 -4.79
C SER A 70 8.78 13.70 -4.51
N CYS A 71 9.64 12.90 -5.14
CA CYS A 71 9.69 11.46 -4.91
C CYS A 71 10.55 11.15 -3.69
N GLU A 72 9.90 10.86 -2.57
CA GLU A 72 10.56 10.49 -1.31
C GLU A 72 10.71 8.96 -1.14
N TRP A 73 10.44 8.19 -2.20
CA TRP A 73 10.49 6.73 -2.20
C TRP A 73 11.56 6.24 -3.15
N SER A 74 12.35 5.27 -2.69
CA SER A 74 13.35 4.60 -3.51
C SER A 74 13.19 3.09 -3.42
N CYS A 75 13.41 2.41 -4.54
CA CYS A 75 13.61 0.99 -4.57
C CYS A 75 14.92 0.66 -3.85
N THR A 76 14.92 -0.41 -3.05
CA THR A 76 16.12 -0.87 -2.32
C THR A 76 16.52 -2.28 -2.72
N CYS A 77 15.54 -3.13 -3.05
CA CYS A 77 15.74 -4.52 -3.45
C CYS A 77 14.79 -4.88 -4.59
N THR A 78 15.27 -5.72 -5.51
CA THR A 78 14.49 -6.32 -6.59
C THR A 78 14.85 -7.79 -6.71
N SER A 79 13.87 -8.69 -6.68
CA SER A 79 14.07 -10.12 -6.97
C SER A 79 13.01 -10.62 -7.94
N VAL A 80 13.43 -11.37 -8.96
CA VAL A 80 12.53 -11.89 -10.01
C VAL A 80 12.14 -13.32 -9.66
N ASP A 81 10.84 -13.58 -9.65
CA ASP A 81 10.26 -14.91 -9.65
C ASP A 81 9.82 -15.27 -11.08
N GLU A 82 10.58 -16.18 -11.71
CA GLU A 82 10.31 -16.68 -13.05
C GLU A 82 9.28 -17.81 -13.10
N ASN A 83 8.92 -18.39 -11.95
CA ASN A 83 7.97 -19.49 -11.84
C ASN A 83 6.65 -19.04 -11.18
N TYR A 84 6.33 -17.75 -11.28
CA TYR A 84 5.15 -17.19 -10.64
C TYR A 84 3.86 -17.90 -11.11
N GLU A 85 3.17 -18.53 -10.17
CA GLU A 85 1.87 -19.16 -10.41
C GLU A 85 0.77 -18.10 -10.45
N GLY A 86 0.57 -17.50 -11.62
CA GLY A 86 -0.48 -16.52 -11.88
C GLY A 86 -0.63 -16.17 -13.36
N PRO A 87 -1.55 -15.25 -13.71
CA PRO A 87 -1.77 -14.84 -15.11
C PRO A 87 -0.62 -14.00 -15.68
N ALA A 88 0.28 -13.50 -14.83
CA ALA A 88 1.50 -12.82 -15.24
C ALA A 88 2.61 -13.82 -15.54
N MET A 89 3.40 -13.59 -16.59
CA MET A 89 4.50 -14.49 -16.97
C MET A 89 5.69 -14.44 -16.00
N LYS A 90 5.87 -13.32 -15.28
CA LYS A 90 6.91 -13.12 -14.27
C LYS A 90 6.38 -12.19 -13.18
N ALA A 91 6.82 -12.40 -11.95
CA ALA A 91 6.60 -11.50 -10.83
C ALA A 91 7.94 -10.93 -10.35
N VAL A 92 7.97 -9.64 -10.04
CA VAL A 92 9.18 -8.99 -9.56
C VAL A 92 8.90 -8.38 -8.20
N HIS A 93 9.45 -8.97 -7.16
CA HIS A 93 9.34 -8.48 -5.80
C HIS A 93 10.25 -7.27 -5.65
N ILE A 94 9.68 -6.20 -5.09
CA ILE A 94 10.37 -4.95 -4.86
C ILE A 94 10.21 -4.53 -3.41
N ASN A 95 11.24 -3.90 -2.87
CA ASN A 95 11.17 -3.22 -1.58
C ASN A 95 11.33 -1.72 -1.80
N LEU A 96 10.35 -0.94 -1.36
CA LEU A 96 10.35 0.52 -1.45
C LEU A 96 10.61 1.10 -0.06
N GLU A 97 11.62 1.95 0.07
CA GLU A 97 12.01 2.61 1.31
C GLU A 97 11.81 4.12 1.17
N HIS A 98 11.21 4.72 2.20
CA HIS A 98 11.05 6.16 2.30
C HIS A 98 12.36 6.82 2.76
N GLU A 99 12.71 7.97 2.18
CA GLU A 99 13.99 8.64 2.44
C GLU A 99 14.20 9.07 3.90
N SER A 100 13.15 9.58 4.55
CA SER A 100 13.21 10.25 5.86
C SER A 100 12.22 9.69 6.88
N MET A 101 11.07 9.16 6.46
CA MET A 101 10.04 8.66 7.37
C MET A 101 10.52 7.40 8.10
N LEU A 102 10.30 7.35 9.42
CA LEU A 102 10.65 6.22 10.26
C LEU A 102 9.50 5.21 10.36
N TYR A 103 9.85 3.95 10.56
CA TYR A 103 8.88 2.86 10.72
C TYR A 103 7.93 3.11 11.90
N ASP A 104 8.42 3.66 13.01
CA ASP A 104 7.64 3.89 14.24
C ASP A 104 6.88 5.24 14.26
N ASP A 105 6.92 6.02 13.16
CA ASP A 105 6.27 7.33 13.12
C ASP A 105 4.72 7.20 13.15
N SER A 106 4.05 8.03 13.95
CA SER A 106 2.58 8.02 14.07
C SER A 106 1.88 8.47 12.79
N PHE A 107 2.55 9.21 11.91
CA PHE A 107 2.01 9.69 10.64
C PHE A 107 2.42 8.84 9.44
N ARG A 108 3.05 7.67 9.66
CA ARG A 108 3.55 6.78 8.60
C ARG A 108 2.48 6.34 7.60
N GLU A 109 1.20 6.36 7.96
CA GLU A 109 0.11 5.99 7.06
C GLU A 109 -0.07 6.98 5.90
N LEU A 110 0.22 8.27 6.11
CA LEU A 110 0.02 9.31 5.09
C LEU A 110 0.88 9.07 3.85
N PRO A 111 2.22 8.90 3.95
CA PRO A 111 3.04 8.63 2.78
C PRO A 111 2.74 7.26 2.17
N ILE A 112 2.30 6.26 2.95
CA ILE A 112 1.83 4.97 2.43
C ILE A 112 0.62 5.17 1.51
N ARG A 113 -0.41 5.92 1.94
CA ARG A 113 -1.60 6.17 1.12
C ARG A 113 -1.26 6.96 -0.15
N GLN A 114 -0.38 7.96 -0.03
CA GLN A 114 0.11 8.71 -1.18
C GLN A 114 0.82 7.77 -2.17
N LEU A 115 1.67 6.87 -1.69
CA LEU A 115 2.28 5.83 -2.50
C LEU A 115 1.27 4.94 -3.20
N CYS A 116 0.33 4.37 -2.47
CA CYS A 116 -0.71 3.54 -3.08
C CYS A 116 -1.45 4.29 -4.20
N SER A 117 -1.80 5.56 -4.01
CA SER A 117 -2.48 6.37 -5.05
C SER A 117 -1.69 6.52 -6.34
N LYS A 118 -0.35 6.46 -6.28
CA LYS A 118 0.55 6.54 -7.43
C LYS A 118 0.82 5.18 -8.06
N LEU A 119 0.79 4.11 -7.27
CA LEU A 119 1.07 2.74 -7.73
C LEU A 119 -0.15 2.04 -8.33
N VAL A 120 -1.36 2.53 -8.06
CA VAL A 120 -2.62 1.96 -8.56
C VAL A 120 -2.73 2.07 -10.08
N GLY A 121 -3.40 1.08 -10.68
CA GLY A 121 -3.65 1.04 -12.11
C GLY A 121 -2.61 0.24 -12.89
N LEU A 122 -2.62 0.48 -14.20
CA LEU A 122 -1.77 -0.18 -15.18
C LEU A 122 -0.75 0.82 -15.71
N HIS A 123 0.53 0.48 -15.57
CA HIS A 123 1.64 1.35 -15.91
C HIS A 123 2.31 0.90 -17.20
N GLU A 124 2.80 1.86 -17.96
CA GLU A 124 3.65 1.65 -19.13
C GLU A 124 4.93 2.45 -18.95
N PHE A 125 6.08 1.76 -18.95
CA PHE A 125 7.38 2.37 -18.76
C PHE A 125 8.46 1.59 -19.50
N LYS A 126 9.26 2.28 -20.33
CA LYS A 126 10.33 1.67 -21.16
C LYS A 126 9.88 0.38 -21.85
N GLU A 127 8.75 0.41 -22.57
CA GLU A 127 8.17 -0.75 -23.29
C GLU A 127 7.63 -1.89 -22.40
N HIS A 128 7.70 -1.75 -21.07
CA HIS A 128 7.13 -2.71 -20.14
C HIS A 128 5.76 -2.23 -19.69
N ARG A 129 4.79 -3.15 -19.72
CA ARG A 129 3.45 -2.94 -19.18
C ARG A 129 3.26 -3.81 -17.95
N PHE A 130 2.96 -3.18 -16.82
CA PHE A 130 2.88 -3.88 -15.53
C PHE A 130 1.86 -3.26 -14.58
N ARG A 131 1.41 -4.06 -13.61
CA ARG A 131 0.66 -3.59 -12.44
C ARG A 131 1.50 -3.80 -11.19
N ILE A 132 1.37 -2.89 -10.23
CA ILE A 132 2.01 -3.04 -8.93
C ILE A 132 0.96 -3.44 -7.91
N VAL A 133 1.15 -4.59 -7.27
CA VAL A 133 0.26 -5.16 -6.26
C VAL A 133 1.04 -5.37 -4.96
N PRO A 134 0.39 -5.49 -3.79
CA PRO A 134 1.14 -5.85 -2.60
C PRO A 134 1.65 -7.29 -2.70
N GLU A 135 2.71 -7.59 -1.96
CA GLU A 135 3.13 -8.97 -1.75
C GLU A 135 1.97 -9.76 -1.09
N ARG A 136 1.81 -11.05 -1.43
CA ARG A 136 0.75 -11.87 -0.83
C ARG A 136 0.93 -11.92 0.70
N PRO A 137 -0.15 -11.80 1.48
CA PRO A 137 -0.06 -11.78 2.93
C PRO A 137 0.46 -13.13 3.43
N GLY A 138 1.50 -13.09 4.27
CA GLY A 138 2.12 -14.28 4.88
C GLY A 138 2.51 -14.04 6.33
N ALA A 139 3.08 -15.05 6.98
CA ALA A 139 3.45 -15.02 8.40
C ALA A 139 4.44 -13.91 8.80
N GLY A 140 5.05 -13.21 7.83
CA GLY A 140 5.95 -12.07 8.04
C GLY A 140 5.34 -10.71 7.66
N THR A 141 4.02 -10.60 7.54
CA THR A 141 3.34 -9.31 7.27
C THR A 141 3.20 -8.56 8.57
N ASP A 142 3.86 -7.41 8.68
CA ASP A 142 3.77 -6.51 9.85
C ASP A 142 2.66 -5.47 9.65
N ASP A 143 2.41 -4.62 10.66
CA ASP A 143 1.35 -3.61 10.63
C ASP A 143 1.50 -2.63 9.45
N VAL A 144 2.74 -2.32 9.06
CA VAL A 144 3.04 -1.46 7.91
C VAL A 144 2.70 -2.18 6.60
N GLY A 145 3.10 -3.44 6.47
CA GLY A 145 2.73 -4.30 5.35
C GLY A 145 1.22 -4.46 5.23
N GLN A 146 0.52 -4.65 6.35
CA GLN A 146 -0.94 -4.70 6.40
C GLN A 146 -1.53 -3.39 5.90
N THR A 147 -1.09 -2.25 6.42
CA THR A 147 -1.58 -0.92 6.03
C THR A 147 -1.38 -0.68 4.53
N PHE A 148 -0.17 -0.94 4.02
CA PHE A 148 0.15 -0.79 2.61
C PHE A 148 -0.69 -1.71 1.71
N GLY A 149 -0.79 -2.99 2.08
CA GLY A 149 -1.56 -3.97 1.32
C GLY A 149 -3.05 -3.63 1.28
N SER A 150 -3.65 -3.31 2.43
CA SER A 150 -5.03 -2.84 2.53
C SER A 150 -5.29 -1.61 1.66
N CYS A 151 -4.41 -0.60 1.74
CA CYS A 151 -4.54 0.63 0.95
C CYS A 151 -4.48 0.35 -0.55
N LEU A 152 -3.46 -0.38 -0.98
CA LEU A 152 -3.23 -0.66 -2.39
C LEU A 152 -4.34 -1.53 -3.00
N VAL A 153 -4.80 -2.56 -2.28
CA VAL A 153 -5.88 -3.45 -2.74
C VAL A 153 -7.19 -2.68 -2.87
N LEU A 154 -7.58 -1.90 -1.85
CA LEU A 154 -8.81 -1.11 -1.92
C LEU A 154 -8.78 -0.10 -3.07
N MET A 155 -7.67 0.60 -3.26
CA MET A 155 -7.55 1.57 -4.34
C MET A 155 -7.54 0.89 -5.73
N HIS A 156 -6.98 -0.32 -5.88
CA HIS A 156 -7.13 -1.11 -7.11
C HIS A 156 -8.56 -1.53 -7.36
N LEU A 157 -9.31 -1.95 -6.33
CA LEU A 157 -10.74 -2.27 -6.48
C LEU A 157 -11.52 -1.06 -6.99
N LYS A 158 -11.21 0.14 -6.47
CA LYS A 158 -11.80 1.41 -6.94
C LYS A 158 -11.41 1.74 -8.38
N ASP A 159 -10.12 1.68 -8.74
CA ASP A 159 -9.64 1.93 -10.11
C ASP A 159 -10.27 0.95 -11.12
N ILE A 160 -10.37 -0.33 -10.77
CA ILE A 160 -11.03 -1.34 -11.62
C ILE A 160 -12.50 -0.96 -11.78
N TYR A 161 -13.22 -0.68 -10.70
CA TYR A 161 -14.62 -0.27 -10.76
C TYR A 161 -14.82 0.93 -11.69
N GLU A 162 -14.06 2.02 -11.49
CA GLU A 162 -14.19 3.27 -12.24
C GLU A 162 -13.90 3.09 -13.74
N ARG A 163 -12.92 2.25 -14.10
CA ARG A 163 -12.61 1.96 -15.50
C ARG A 163 -13.71 1.16 -16.20
N TYR A 164 -14.42 0.30 -15.47
CA TYR A 164 -15.52 -0.50 -16.04
C TYR A 164 -16.87 0.24 -16.01
N SER A 165 -17.10 1.11 -15.03
CA SER A 165 -18.34 1.89 -14.94
C SER A 165 -18.39 3.03 -15.96
N GLY A 166 -17.24 3.57 -16.38
CA GLY A 166 -17.14 4.58 -17.44
C GLY A 166 -17.23 4.02 -18.87
N ASP A 167 -17.23 2.70 -19.05
CA ASP A 167 -17.34 2.07 -20.36
C ASP A 167 -18.83 1.94 -20.74
N ASP A 168 -19.41 3.04 -21.21
CA ASP A 168 -20.80 3.27 -21.67
C ASP A 168 -21.18 2.45 -22.92
N SER A 169 -20.66 1.23 -23.03
CA SER A 169 -20.79 0.33 -24.17
C SER A 169 -22.16 -0.36 -24.24
N GLY A 170 -23.26 0.38 -24.06
CA GLY A 170 -24.64 -0.01 -24.47
C GLY A 170 -25.14 -1.41 -24.09
N GLY A 171 -24.49 -2.09 -23.15
CA GLY A 171 -24.78 -3.45 -22.72
C GLY A 171 -25.79 -3.47 -21.59
N ASP A 172 -26.46 -4.61 -21.38
CA ASP A 172 -27.34 -4.81 -20.22
C ASP A 172 -26.51 -4.64 -18.93
N GLU A 173 -26.74 -3.55 -18.20
CA GLU A 173 -26.01 -3.16 -16.97
C GLU A 173 -25.89 -4.34 -15.99
N ARG A 174 -26.89 -5.23 -15.93
CA ARG A 174 -26.89 -6.40 -15.03
C ARG A 174 -25.83 -7.44 -15.38
N TYR A 175 -25.45 -7.57 -16.65
CA TYR A 175 -24.39 -8.48 -17.08
C TYR A 175 -23.00 -7.88 -16.85
N LEU A 176 -22.86 -6.55 -16.99
CA LEU A 176 -21.65 -5.82 -16.66
C LEU A 176 -21.38 -5.90 -15.15
N ASP A 177 -22.40 -5.65 -14.32
CA ASP A 177 -22.32 -5.74 -12.86
C ASP A 177 -21.84 -7.13 -12.39
N LYS A 178 -22.40 -8.21 -12.95
CA LYS A 178 -21.99 -9.58 -12.60
C LYS A 178 -20.54 -9.88 -12.99
N ARG A 179 -20.08 -9.41 -14.15
CA ARG A 179 -18.70 -9.62 -14.60
C ARG A 179 -17.71 -8.85 -13.73
N ILE A 180 -17.99 -7.58 -13.45
CA ILE A 180 -17.17 -6.73 -12.57
C ILE A 180 -17.08 -7.39 -11.20
N LEU A 181 -18.20 -7.81 -10.63
CA LEU A 181 -18.23 -8.49 -9.34
C LEU A 181 -17.38 -9.77 -9.33
N CYS A 182 -17.43 -10.60 -10.38
CA CYS A 182 -16.57 -11.78 -10.49
C CYS A 182 -15.08 -11.43 -10.55
N PHE A 183 -14.68 -10.37 -11.25
CA PHE A 183 -13.29 -9.92 -11.29
C PHE A 183 -12.82 -9.38 -9.94
N LEU A 184 -13.63 -8.53 -9.31
CA LEU A 184 -13.33 -7.99 -7.99
C LEU A 184 -13.27 -9.12 -6.95
N GLN A 185 -14.15 -10.11 -7.05
CA GLN A 185 -14.15 -11.27 -6.15
C GLN A 185 -12.86 -12.08 -6.27
N ARG A 186 -12.41 -12.38 -7.49
CA ARG A 186 -11.15 -13.12 -7.69
C ARG A 186 -9.94 -12.35 -7.15
N PHE A 187 -9.92 -11.02 -7.35
CA PHE A 187 -8.86 -10.17 -6.81
C PHE A 187 -8.90 -10.13 -5.27
N VAL A 188 -10.10 -10.10 -4.71
CA VAL A 188 -10.32 -10.16 -3.27
C VAL A 188 -9.88 -11.49 -2.67
N GLU A 189 -10.19 -12.62 -3.31
CA GLU A 189 -9.79 -13.96 -2.84
C GLU A 189 -8.26 -14.09 -2.74
N GLU A 190 -7.52 -13.46 -3.67
CA GLU A 190 -6.05 -13.50 -3.66
C GLU A 190 -5.42 -12.62 -2.56
N TYR A 191 -6.13 -11.57 -2.11
CA TYR A 191 -5.64 -10.58 -1.15
C TYR A 191 -6.52 -10.47 0.10
N GLU A 192 -7.27 -11.53 0.42
CA GLU A 192 -8.34 -11.52 1.41
C GLU A 192 -7.86 -11.04 2.79
N ALA A 193 -6.72 -11.52 3.25
CA ALA A 193 -6.17 -11.16 4.57
C ALA A 193 -5.86 -9.66 4.72
N TYR A 194 -5.62 -8.93 3.63
CA TYR A 194 -5.47 -7.47 3.69
C TYR A 194 -6.77 -6.73 3.96
N LEU A 195 -7.91 -7.41 3.75
CA LEU A 195 -9.23 -6.81 3.84
C LEU A 195 -10.04 -7.35 5.02
N GLU A 196 -9.66 -8.48 5.62
CA GLU A 196 -10.33 -9.09 6.79
C GLU A 196 -10.33 -8.19 8.04
N SER A 197 -9.26 -7.43 8.25
CA SER A 197 -9.06 -6.63 9.47
C SER A 197 -9.52 -5.17 9.33
N LEU A 198 -10.10 -4.79 8.20
CA LEU A 198 -10.49 -3.40 7.95
C LEU A 198 -11.88 -3.07 8.50
N SER A 199 -11.94 -2.03 9.34
CA SER A 199 -13.21 -1.43 9.74
C SER A 199 -13.80 -0.55 8.63
N ASP A 200 -15.10 -0.27 8.69
CA ASP A 200 -15.75 0.59 7.70
C ASP A 200 -15.19 2.03 7.72
N GLU A 201 -14.80 2.52 8.90
CA GLU A 201 -14.09 3.80 9.04
C GLU A 201 -12.75 3.77 8.30
N LYS A 202 -12.01 2.66 8.39
CA LYS A 202 -10.72 2.54 7.72
C LYS A 202 -10.86 2.48 6.20
N VAL A 203 -11.90 1.82 5.70
CA VAL A 203 -12.23 1.81 4.27
C VAL A 203 -12.52 3.23 3.78
N PHE A 204 -13.32 4.00 4.53
CA PHE A 204 -13.64 5.38 4.21
C PHE A 204 -12.40 6.29 4.24
N GLU A 205 -11.53 6.12 5.25
CA GLU A 205 -10.27 6.83 5.37
C GLU A 205 -9.35 6.62 4.15
N ILE A 206 -9.34 5.40 3.58
CA ILE A 206 -8.46 5.02 2.46
C ILE A 206 -9.04 5.49 1.12
N LEU A 207 -10.33 5.26 0.89
CA LEU A 207 -10.97 5.52 -0.41
C LEU A 207 -11.55 6.93 -0.55
N GLY A 208 -11.68 7.65 0.56
CA GLY A 208 -12.41 8.90 0.65
C GLY A 208 -13.93 8.69 0.57
N ALA A 209 -14.65 9.78 0.28
CA ALA A 209 -16.09 9.69 0.04
C ALA A 209 -16.37 8.78 -1.17
N ILE A 210 -17.18 7.74 -0.96
CA ILE A 210 -17.68 6.89 -2.04
C ILE A 210 -18.91 7.57 -2.60
N GLU A 211 -18.72 8.34 -3.69
CA GLU A 211 -19.80 9.08 -4.34
C GLU A 211 -20.78 8.17 -5.08
N ASP A 212 -20.28 7.03 -5.60
CA ASP A 212 -21.09 6.08 -6.34
C ASP A 212 -21.73 5.00 -5.43
N PRO A 213 -23.06 5.00 -5.25
CA PRO A 213 -23.74 4.02 -4.42
C PRO A 213 -23.63 2.58 -4.95
N LYS A 214 -23.36 2.38 -6.25
CA LYS A 214 -23.14 1.05 -6.83
C LYS A 214 -21.82 0.45 -6.34
N PHE A 215 -20.74 1.24 -6.29
CA PHE A 215 -19.45 0.80 -5.74
C PHE A 215 -19.56 0.43 -4.26
N ALA A 216 -20.27 1.25 -3.48
CA ALA A 216 -20.54 0.96 -2.07
C ALA A 216 -21.24 -0.39 -1.87
N ARG A 217 -22.26 -0.70 -2.70
CA ARG A 217 -22.95 -2.00 -2.66
C ARG A 217 -22.03 -3.15 -3.04
N MET A 218 -21.18 -3.00 -4.06
CA MET A 218 -20.22 -4.04 -4.45
C MET A 218 -19.23 -4.32 -3.32
N LEU A 219 -18.73 -3.31 -2.61
CA LEU A 219 -17.86 -3.52 -1.44
C LEU A 219 -18.57 -4.29 -0.32
N ILE A 220 -19.83 -3.96 -0.04
CA ILE A 220 -20.65 -4.71 0.94
C ILE A 220 -20.86 -6.16 0.49
N GLU A 221 -21.15 -6.39 -0.79
CA GLU A 221 -21.37 -7.74 -1.31
C GLU A 221 -20.09 -8.58 -1.29
N LEU A 222 -18.94 -7.98 -1.63
CA LEU A 222 -17.62 -8.62 -1.49
C LEU A 222 -17.33 -8.97 -0.03
N ARG A 223 -17.72 -8.13 0.94
CA ARG A 223 -17.57 -8.42 2.37
C ARG A 223 -18.49 -9.55 2.83
N ASN A 224 -19.76 -9.52 2.43
CA ASN A 224 -20.76 -10.53 2.84
C ASN A 224 -20.44 -11.92 2.28
N ARG A 225 -20.03 -12.01 1.00
CA ARG A 225 -19.65 -13.29 0.37
C ARG A 225 -18.45 -13.94 1.05
N ARG A 226 -17.53 -13.14 1.63
CA ARG A 226 -16.44 -13.68 2.45
C ARG A 226 -16.95 -14.28 3.74
N THR A 227 -17.86 -13.59 4.45
CA THR A 227 -18.44 -14.12 5.69
C THR A 227 -19.14 -15.47 5.43
N GLU A 228 -19.84 -15.62 4.31
CA GLU A 228 -20.46 -16.89 3.93
C GLU A 228 -19.44 -18.01 3.61
N ASN A 229 -18.31 -17.67 2.98
CA ASN A 229 -17.25 -18.64 2.68
C ASN A 229 -16.47 -19.06 3.94
N ALA A 230 -16.19 -18.13 4.85
CA ALA A 230 -15.54 -18.41 6.14
C ALA A 230 -16.40 -19.30 7.05
N LEU A 231 -17.73 -19.21 6.97
CA LEU A 231 -18.67 -20.05 7.72
C LEU A 231 -18.85 -21.47 7.12
N ARG A 232 -18.32 -21.74 5.93
CA ARG A 232 -18.40 -23.03 5.24
C ARG A 232 -17.12 -23.87 5.35
N GLN A 233 -16.06 -23.33 5.94
CA GLN A 233 -14.82 -24.03 6.28
C GLN A 233 -14.86 -24.49 7.74
#